data_AF-A0A5K7XEW5-F1
#
_entry.id   AF-A0A5K7XEW5-F1
#
_cell.length_a   1.000
_cell.length_b   1.000
_cell.length_c   1.000
_cell.angle_alpha   90.00
_cell.angle_beta   90.00
_cell.angle_gamma   90.00
#
_symmetry.space_group_name_H-M   'P 1'
#
loop_
_entity.id
_entity.type
_entity.pdbx_description
1 polymer ?
#
loop_
_entity_poly.entity_id
_entity_poly.type
_entity_poly.pdbx_seq_one_letter_code
_entity_poly.pdbx_strand_id
1 'polypeptide(L)'
;MENYRTGAHSRFDIKYDFVWLTKYSKKVLTGAVGERVRELVRDVCRANQIEILQGAVSADHVDVLLSCPPTQSARNPVGTGARECLQAP
;
A
#
# COMPACT_ATOMS: atom_id res chain seq x y z
N MET A 1 14.81 -2.61 19.72
CA MET A 1 15.55 -3.17 18.57
C MET A 1 14.51 -3.87 17.71
N GLU A 2 13.88 -3.13 16.81
CA GLU A 2 12.71 -3.58 16.06
C GLU A 2 13.09 -4.50 14.89
N ASN A 3 12.15 -5.33 14.46
CA ASN A 3 12.30 -6.49 13.58
C ASN A 3 12.97 -6.19 12.22
N TYR A 4 14.30 -6.20 12.16
CA TYR A 4 15.04 -6.15 10.90
C TYR A 4 14.84 -7.43 10.09
N ARG A 5 14.41 -7.31 8.83
CA ARG A 5 14.36 -8.44 7.90
C ARG A 5 15.77 -8.73 7.39
N THR A 6 16.10 -10.00 7.29
CA THR A 6 17.42 -10.48 6.87
C THR A 6 17.29 -11.15 5.50
N GLY A 7 18.11 -10.71 4.55
CA GLY A 7 18.41 -11.42 3.31
C GLY A 7 19.76 -12.14 3.41
N ALA A 8 20.13 -12.85 2.35
CA ALA A 8 21.37 -13.64 2.30
C ALA A 8 22.64 -12.82 2.63
N HIS A 9 22.67 -11.53 2.28
CA HIS A 9 23.84 -10.67 2.49
C HIS A 9 23.48 -9.26 3.00
N SER A 10 22.27 -9.05 3.50
CA SER A 10 21.81 -7.71 3.90
C SER A 10 20.77 -7.79 5.02
N ARG A 11 20.82 -6.84 5.95
CA ARG A 11 19.75 -6.58 6.91
C ARG A 11 19.06 -5.29 6.50
N PHE A 12 17.75 -5.33 6.38
CA PHE A 12 16.97 -4.19 5.90
C PHE A 12 15.71 -4.03 6.74
N ASP A 13 15.39 -2.78 7.04
CA ASP A 13 14.11 -2.34 7.55
C ASP A 13 13.68 -1.17 6.68
N ILE A 14 13.03 -1.49 5.55
CA ILE A 14 12.57 -0.49 4.58
C ILE A 14 11.07 -0.32 4.81
N LYS A 15 10.73 0.84 5.38
CA LYS A 15 9.36 1.25 5.64
C LYS A 15 9.03 2.42 4.72
N TYR A 16 7.92 2.31 4.00
CA TYR A 16 7.38 3.39 3.17
C TYR A 16 6.06 3.85 3.75
N ASP A 17 5.90 5.15 3.96
CA ASP A 17 4.60 5.77 4.21
C ASP A 17 4.01 6.25 2.87
N PHE A 18 2.85 5.71 2.54
CA PHE A 18 2.08 6.15 1.38
C PHE A 18 0.87 6.93 1.87
N VAL A 19 0.79 8.19 1.45
CA VAL A 19 -0.32 9.09 1.75
C VAL A 19 -1.01 9.47 0.45
N TRP A 20 -2.28 9.09 0.29
CA TRP A 20 -3.11 9.48 -0.83
C TRP A 20 -4.16 10.48 -0.38
N LEU A 21 -4.16 11.67 -0.97
CA LEU A 21 -5.24 12.64 -0.79
C LEU A 21 -6.26 12.52 -1.92
N THR A 22 -7.53 12.66 -1.57
CA THR A 22 -8.59 12.81 -2.56
C THR A 22 -8.43 14.13 -3.33
N LYS A 23 -8.82 14.12 -4.60
CA LYS A 23 -8.79 15.34 -5.42
C LYS A 23 -9.67 16.42 -4.77
N TYR A 24 -9.07 17.56 -4.47
CA TYR A 24 -9.68 18.68 -3.73
C TYR A 24 -10.09 18.37 -2.28
N SER A 25 -9.48 17.35 -1.62
CA SER A 25 -9.79 16.98 -0.23
C SER A 25 -11.30 16.74 -0.02
N LYS A 26 -11.96 16.15 -1.03
CA LYS A 26 -13.38 15.83 -0.95
C LYS A 26 -13.57 14.64 -0.02
N LYS A 27 -14.55 14.72 0.87
CA LYS A 27 -14.89 13.65 1.84
C LYS A 27 -15.62 12.47 1.21
N VAL A 28 -15.08 11.93 0.11
CA VAL A 28 -15.68 10.86 -0.69
C VAL A 28 -15.36 9.46 -0.17
N LEU A 29 -14.35 9.32 0.70
CA LEU A 29 -13.95 8.04 1.29
C LEU A 29 -14.79 7.73 2.53
N THR A 30 -16.11 7.87 2.41
CA THR A 30 -17.06 7.62 3.50
C THR A 30 -18.02 6.49 3.13
N GLY A 31 -18.47 5.75 4.15
CA GLY A 31 -19.36 4.58 3.97
C GLY A 31 -18.73 3.48 3.11
N ALA A 32 -19.53 2.94 2.18
CA ALA A 32 -19.14 1.81 1.32
C ALA A 32 -17.88 2.07 0.47
N VAL A 33 -17.60 3.32 0.11
CA VAL A 33 -16.41 3.67 -0.68
C VAL A 33 -15.14 3.48 0.14
N GLY A 34 -15.14 3.93 1.40
CA GLY A 34 -13.98 3.76 2.29
C GLY A 34 -13.71 2.29 2.60
N GLU A 35 -14.76 1.49 2.81
CA GLU A 35 -14.65 0.04 3.01
C GLU A 35 -14.06 -0.65 1.79
N ARG A 36 -14.57 -0.33 0.59
CA ARG A 36 -14.06 -0.91 -0.66
C ARG A 36 -12.59 -0.57 -0.92
N VAL A 37 -12.18 0.68 -0.64
CA VAL A 37 -10.77 1.08 -0.78
C VAL A 37 -9.89 0.29 0.19
N ARG A 38 -10.33 0.07 1.43
CA ARG A 38 -9.59 -0.75 2.40
C ARG A 38 -9.39 -2.18 1.93
N GLU A 39 -10.42 -2.79 1.33
CA GLU A 39 -10.31 -4.13 0.74
C GLU A 39 -9.30 -4.15 -0.40
N LEU A 40 -9.42 -3.22 -1.34
CA LEU A 40 -8.51 -3.13 -2.50
C LEU A 40 -7.06 -2.94 -2.08
N VAL A 41 -6.79 -2.08 -1.10
CA VAL A 41 -5.44 -1.89 -0.56
C VAL A 41 -4.88 -3.19 0.02
N ARG A 42 -5.69 -3.94 0.77
CA ARG A 42 -5.28 -5.23 1.34
C ARG A 42 -4.98 -6.27 0.26
N ASP A 43 -5.81 -6.34 -0.77
CA ASP A 43 -5.63 -7.30 -1.86
C ASP A 43 -4.40 -6.98 -2.70
N VAL A 44 -4.15 -5.69 -3.00
CA VAL A 44 -2.93 -5.24 -3.68
C VAL A 44 -1.69 -5.56 -2.86
N CYS A 45 -1.71 -5.33 -1.54
CA CYS A 45 -0.55 -5.64 -0.69
C CYS A 45 -0.30 -7.16 -0.63
N ARG A 46 -1.37 -7.97 -0.52
CA ARG A 46 -1.27 -9.43 -0.54
C ARG A 46 -0.68 -9.94 -1.86
N ALA A 47 -1.13 -9.38 -2.99
CA ALA A 47 -0.65 -9.76 -4.32
C ALA A 47 0.85 -9.46 -4.51
N ASN A 48 1.34 -8.36 -3.94
CA ASN A 48 2.74 -7.95 -4.06
C ASN A 48 3.64 -8.46 -2.92
N GLN A 49 3.14 -9.33 -2.04
CA GLN A 49 3.87 -9.85 -0.86
C GLN A 49 4.42 -8.73 0.04
N ILE A 50 3.71 -7.61 0.12
CA ILE A 50 4.06 -6.45 0.94
C ILE A 50 3.35 -6.58 2.29
N GLU A 51 4.07 -6.34 3.37
CA GLU A 51 3.52 -6.40 4.72
C GLU A 51 2.98 -5.03 5.14
N ILE A 52 1.70 -4.97 5.53
CA ILE A 52 1.07 -3.75 6.03
C ILE A 52 1.35 -3.65 7.52
N LEU A 53 2.10 -2.63 7.94
CA LEU A 53 2.37 -2.37 9.35
C LEU A 53 1.23 -1.58 9.98
N GLN A 54 0.75 -0.55 9.27
CA GLN A 54 -0.33 0.31 9.73
C GLN A 54 -1.12 0.83 8.53
N GLY A 55 -2.42 1.02 8.68
CA GLY A 55 -3.27 1.61 7.64
C GLY A 55 -4.45 2.35 8.24
N ALA A 56 -4.61 3.61 7.86
CA ALA A 56 -5.72 4.48 8.22
C ALA A 56 -6.43 4.98 6.95
N VAL A 57 -7.75 4.93 6.97
CA VAL A 57 -8.59 5.49 5.91
C VAL A 57 -9.44 6.57 6.57
N SER A 58 -9.12 7.81 6.26
CA SER A 58 -9.89 8.99 6.63
C SER A 58 -10.84 9.36 5.51
N ALA A 59 -11.79 10.26 5.77
CA ALA A 59 -12.79 10.67 4.78
C ALA A 59 -12.18 11.35 3.54
N ASP A 60 -11.03 11.99 3.71
CA ASP A 60 -10.36 12.85 2.74
C ASP A 60 -8.98 12.34 2.28
N HIS A 61 -8.36 11.43 3.04
CA HIS A 61 -7.05 10.86 2.76
C HIS A 61 -6.91 9.42 3.25
N VAL A 62 -5.93 8.70 2.70
CA VAL A 62 -5.57 7.32 3.07
C VAL A 62 -4.08 7.28 3.39
N ASP A 63 -3.74 6.80 4.58
CA ASP A 63 -2.38 6.62 5.05
C ASP A 63 -2.08 5.13 5.19
N VAL A 64 -1.01 4.64 4.57
CA VAL A 64 -0.60 3.24 4.68
C VAL A 64 0.91 3.16 4.89
N LEU A 65 1.31 2.51 5.97
CA LEU A 65 2.70 2.19 6.28
C LEU A 65 2.98 0.75 5.82
N LEU A 66 3.88 0.62 4.85
CA LEU A 66 4.23 -0.65 4.22
C LEU A 66 5.68 -1.02 4.55
N SER A 67 5.92 -2.30 4.85
CA SER A 67 7.26 -2.90 4.88
C SER A 67 7.50 -3.65 3.57
N CYS A 68 8.48 -3.20 2.80
CA CYS A 68 8.78 -3.71 1.46
C CYS A 68 10.14 -4.42 1.42
N PRO A 69 10.29 -5.56 0.72
CA PRO A 69 11.60 -6.15 0.49
C PRO A 69 12.47 -5.29 -0.46
N PRO A 70 13.81 -5.28 -0.30
CA PRO A 70 14.73 -4.45 -1.09
C PRO A 70 14.78 -4.83 -2.58
N THR A 71 14.25 -6.01 -2.94
CA THR A 71 14.14 -6.48 -4.32
C THR A 71 13.04 -5.76 -5.09
N GLN A 72 12.06 -5.16 -4.41
CA GLN A 72 11.01 -4.35 -5.03
C GLN A 72 11.39 -2.87 -4.96
N SER A 73 11.72 -2.29 -6.12
CA SER A 73 12.02 -0.86 -6.23
C SER A 73 10.78 0.00 -5.96
N ALA A 74 10.95 1.13 -5.26
CA ALA A 74 9.88 2.10 -4.96
C ALA A 74 9.13 2.63 -6.21
N ARG A 75 9.75 2.55 -7.39
CA ARG A 75 9.13 2.97 -8.66
C ARG A 75 7.99 2.06 -9.09
N ASN A 76 8.04 0.79 -8.70
CA ASN A 76 7.08 -0.21 -9.16
C ASN A 76 6.90 -1.30 -8.09
N PRO A 77 6.28 -0.99 -6.93
CA PRO A 77 5.82 -2.03 -6.01
C PRO A 77 4.71 -2.88 -6.63
N VAL A 78 4.09 -2.37 -7.71
CA VAL A 78 3.17 -3.08 -8.59
C VAL A 78 3.99 -3.70 -9.72
N GLY A 79 4.62 -4.84 -9.44
CA GLY A 79 5.17 -5.67 -10.51
C GLY A 79 4.04 -6.12 -11.43
N THR A 80 3.93 -5.52 -12.62
CA THR A 80 3.28 -6.10 -13.80
C THR A 80 1.74 -6.32 -13.74
N GLY A 81 1.05 -6.20 -12.60
CA GLY A 81 -0.36 -6.62 -12.47
C GLY A 81 -1.44 -5.54 -12.34
N ALA A 82 -1.20 -4.36 -11.74
CA ALA A 82 -2.31 -3.44 -11.42
C ALA A 82 -2.75 -2.51 -12.57
N ARG A 83 -2.14 -2.62 -13.76
CA ARG A 83 -2.75 -2.04 -14.97
C ARG A 83 -3.97 -2.84 -15.45
N GLU A 84 -4.09 -4.10 -15.06
CA GLU A 84 -5.20 -4.95 -15.49
C GLU A 84 -6.48 -4.70 -14.67
N CYS A 85 -6.37 -4.44 -13.36
CA CYS A 85 -7.55 -4.26 -12.50
C CYS A 85 -8.28 -2.90 -12.66
N LEU A 86 -7.62 -1.86 -13.18
CA LEU A 86 -8.23 -0.54 -13.45
C LEU A 86 -8.67 -0.38 -14.91
N GLN A 87 -8.46 -1.40 -15.75
CA GLN A 87 -8.90 -1.47 -17.15
C GLN A 87 -9.67 -2.77 -17.40
N ALA A 88 -10.65 -3.08 -16.56
CA ALA A 88 -11.71 -4.01 -16.95
C ALA A 88 -12.93 -3.17 -17.41
N PRO A 89 -13.52 -3.47 -18.59
CA PRO A 89 -14.69 -2.74 -19.13
C PRO A 89 -15.95 -2.89 -18.28
#